data_AF-A0A5P8YY68-F1
#
_entry.id   AF-A0A5P8YY68-F1
#
_cell.length_a   1.000
_cell.length_b   1.000
_cell.length_c   1.000
_cell.angle_alpha   90.00
_cell.angle_beta   90.00
_cell.angle_gamma   90.00
#
_symmetry.space_group_name_H-M   'P 1'
#
loop_
_entity.id
_entity.type
_entity.pdbx_description
1 polymer ?
#
loop_
_entity_poly.entity_id
_entity_poly.type
_entity_poly.pdbx_seq_one_letter_code
_entity_poly.pdbx_strand_id
1 'polypeptide(L)' 'MSMYEASLLTTDPKTGATHLDRLFTMPARSAAHVKARVEALGLSKTNSELLVYRF' A
#
# COMPACT_ATOMS: atom_id res chain seq x y z
N MET A 1 13.57 13.45 5.49
CA MET A 1 12.33 12.66 5.24
C MET A 1 12.33 12.29 3.78
N SER A 2 11.85 11.10 3.43
CA SER A 2 11.79 10.63 2.03
C SER A 2 10.33 10.54 1.58
N MET A 3 10.07 10.64 0.28
CA MET A 3 8.76 10.35 -0.27
C MET A 3 8.56 8.85 -0.37
N TYR A 4 7.40 8.39 0.08
CA TYR A 4 6.99 6.99 0.01
C TYR A 4 5.67 6.89 -0.72
N GLU A 5 5.50 5.82 -1.50
CA GLU A 5 4.22 5.39 -2.04
C GLU A 5 3.68 4.21 -1.24
N ALA A 6 2.39 4.24 -0.96
CA ALA A 6 1.62 3.08 -0.53
C ALA A 6 0.73 2.62 -1.69
N SER A 7 0.84 1.34 -2.05
CA SER A 7 0.05 0.71 -3.10
C SER A 7 -0.43 -0.66 -2.64
N LEU A 8 -1.62 -1.06 -3.08
CA LEU A 8 -2.20 -2.37 -2.80
C LEU A 8 -2.05 -3.25 -4.02
N LEU A 9 -1.41 -4.39 -3.85
CA LEU A 9 -1.44 -5.47 -4.81
C LEU A 9 -2.65 -6.34 -4.50
N THR A 10 -3.70 -6.25 -5.31
CA THR A 10 -4.91 -7.05 -5.17
C THR A 10 -4.88 -8.18 -6.19
N THR A 11 -5.09 -9.41 -5.74
CA THR A 11 -5.24 -10.56 -6.63
C THR A 11 -6.72 -10.88 -6.77
N ASP A 12 -7.26 -10.81 -7.99
CA ASP A 12 -8.65 -11.22 -8.25
C ASP A 12 -8.78 -12.74 -8.07
N PRO A 13 -9.57 -13.22 -7.10
CA PRO A 13 -9.73 -14.65 -6.85
C PRO A 13 -10.40 -15.41 -8.00
N LYS A 14 -11.09 -14.73 -8.94
CA LYS A 14 -11.78 -15.38 -10.06
C LYS A 14 -10.89 -15.59 -11.28
N THR A 15 -10.03 -14.62 -11.57
CA THR A 15 -9.20 -14.61 -12.79
C THR A 15 -7.72 -14.88 -12.51
N GLY A 16 -7.30 -14.78 -11.24
CA GLY A 16 -5.90 -14.84 -10.85
C GLY A 16 -5.09 -13.61 -11.26
N ALA A 17 -5.74 -12.59 -11.85
CA ALA A 17 -5.09 -11.37 -12.27
C ALA A 17 -4.64 -10.55 -11.05
N THR A 18 -3.41 -10.05 -11.10
CA THR A 18 -2.88 -9.13 -10.10
C THR A 18 -3.01 -7.70 -10.58
N HIS A 19 -3.57 -6.84 -9.72
CA HIS A 19 -3.76 -5.43 -9.96
C HIS A 19 -3.03 -4.63 -8.90
N LEU A 20 -2.30 -3.58 -9.32
CA LEU A 20 -1.64 -2.66 -8.41
C LEU A 20 -2.45 -1.36 -8.33
N ASP A 21 -3.10 -1.13 -7.19
CA ASP A 21 -3.85 0.09 -6.91
C ASP A 21 -3.00 1.04 -6.05
N ARG A 22 -2.68 2.21 -6.59
CA ARG A 22 -1.99 3.25 -5.84
C ARG A 22 -2.94 3.90 -4.83
N LEU A 23 -2.60 3.88 -3.55
CA LEU A 23 -3.40 4.52 -2.50
C LEU A 23 -3.05 5.99 -2.34
N PHE A 24 -1.81 6.29 -1.94
CA PHE A 24 -1.33 7.65 -1.75
C PHE A 24 0.20 7.70 -1.67
N THR A 25 0.72 8.92 -1.81
CA THR A 25 2.14 9.24 -1.59
C THR A 25 2.27 10.22 -0.44
N MET A 26 3.20 9.98 0.48
CA MET A 26 3.44 10.93 1.57
C MET A 26 4.93 11.00 1.97
N PRO A 27 5.39 12.16 2.47
CA PRO A 27 6.70 12.25 3.11
C PRO A 27 6.68 11.52 4.45
N ALA A 28 7.60 10.57 4.65
CA ALA A 28 7.72 9.81 5.90
C ALA A 28 9.18 9.60 6.31
N ARG A 29 9.36 9.18 7.56
CA ARG A 29 10.68 8.84 8.12
C ARG A 29 11.09 7.40 7.79
N SER A 30 10.12 6.52 7.59
CA SER A 30 10.32 5.11 7.27
C SER A 30 9.08 4.52 6.61
N ALA A 31 9.23 3.38 5.93
CA ALA A 31 8.11 2.63 5.36
C ALA A 31 7.12 2.16 6.44
N ALA A 32 7.60 1.84 7.65
CA ALA A 32 6.76 1.44 8.78
C ALA A 32 5.76 2.54 9.18
N HIS A 33 6.17 3.80 9.13
CA HIS A 33 5.27 4.93 9.42
C HIS A 33 4.14 5.04 8.38
N VAL A 34 4.44 4.73 7.12
CA VAL A 34 3.43 4.69 6.05
C VAL A 34 2.50 3.51 6.24
N LYS A 35 3.02 2.31 6.56
CA LYS A 35 2.18 1.13 6.87
C LYS A 35 1.19 1.40 8.00
N ALA A 36 1.66 1.94 9.12
CA ALA A 36 0.81 2.31 10.25
C ALA A 36 -0.28 3.32 9.85
N ARG A 37 0.02 4.23 8.92
CA ARG A 37 -0.97 5.18 8.40
C ARG A 37 -2.01 4.51 7.50
N VAL A 38 -1.60 3.59 6.64
CA VAL A 38 -2.51 2.80 5.79
C VAL A 38 -3.46 1.96 6.65
N GLU A 39 -2.94 1.32 7.70
CA GLU A 39 -3.73 0.57 8.68
C GLU A 39 -4.72 1.48 9.43
N ALA A 40 -4.27 2.63 9.92
CA ALA A 40 -5.12 3.61 10.60
C ALA A 40 -6.25 4.17 9.73
N LEU A 41 -6.06 4.21 8.41
CA LEU A 41 -7.07 4.64 7.44
C LEU A 41 -8.02 3.50 7.01
N GLY A 42 -7.79 2.27 7.48
CA GLY A 42 -8.58 1.11 7.09
C GLY A 42 -8.47 0.77 5.60
N LEU A 43 -7.37 1.16 4.95
CA LEU A 43 -7.18 0.95 3.51
C LEU A 43 -6.64 -0.44 3.18
N SER A 44 -6.20 -1.20 4.19
CA SER A 44 -5.78 -2.61 4.04
C SER A 44 -7.00 -3.49 3.80
N LYS A 45 -7.11 -4.10 2.61
CA LYS A 45 -8.15 -5.12 2.31
C LYS A 45 -7.62 -6.53 2.57
N THR A 46 -8.50 -7.44 3.01
CA THR A 46 -8.15 -8.82 3.39
C THR A 46 -7.51 -9.64 2.26
N ASN A 47 -7.77 -9.29 1.00
CA ASN A 47 -7.25 -9.97 -0.19
C ASN A 47 -6.20 -9.13 -0.95
N SER A 48 -5.57 -8.16 -0.29
CA SER A 48 -4.57 -7.29 -0.91
C SER A 48 -3.30 -7.24 -0.07
N GLU A 49 -2.15 -7.32 -0.72
CA GLU A 49 -0.85 -7.10 -0.11
C GLU A 49 -0.49 -5.62 -0.16
N LEU A 50 -0.10 -5.04 0.99
CA LEU A 50 0.35 -3.65 1.05
C LEU A 50 1.83 -3.54 0.68
N LEU A 51 2.09 -2.89 -0.44
CA LEU A 51 3.43 -2.54 -0.92
C LEU A 51 3.74 -1.09 -0.56
N VAL A 52 4.89 -0.90 0.10
CA VAL A 52 5.43 0.43 0.43
C VAL A 52 6.84 0.53 -0.10
N TYR A 53 7.08 1.50 -0.97
CA TYR A 53 8.41 1.73 -1.53
C TYR A 53 8.77 3.20 -1.52
N ARG A 54 10.08 3.46 -1.54
CA ARG A 54 10.69 4.79 -1.44
C ARG A 54 10.96 5.33 -2.84
N PHE A 55 10.76 6.63 -3.03
CA PHE A 55 11.29 7.41 -4.15
C PHE A 55 12.63 8.06 -3.81
#